data_AF-A0A813J625-F1
#
_entry.id   AF-A0A813J625-F1
#
_cell.length_a   1.000
_cell.length_b   1.000
_cell.length_c   1.000
_cell.angle_alpha   90.00
_cell.angle_beta   90.00
_cell.angle_gamma   90.00
#
_symmetry.space_group_name_H-M   'P 1'
#
loop_
_entity.id
_entity.type
_entity.pdbx_description
1 polymer ?
#
loop_
_entity_poly.entity_id
_entity_poly.type
_entity_poly.pdbx_seq_one_letter_code
_entity_poly.pdbx_strand_id
1 'polypeptide(L)'
;MVAAGSLRKSRPPAGSSENNNNHHNNNNNNNKLPSFRLLSGEEVLANFGSARSVGDAKCCLAEALKVSADRLRLVAVSTCLADRGLLADISGDVVQVCVLPDPTEARLAKALSCRFE
;
A
#
# COMPACT_ATOMS: atom_id res chain seq x y z
N MET A 1 51.51 37.41 39.69
CA MET A 1 50.66 36.75 38.67
C MET A 1 50.69 35.25 38.93
N VAL A 2 49.71 34.71 39.68
CA VAL A 2 49.50 33.27 39.85
C VAL A 2 48.00 32.97 40.09
N ALA A 3 47.47 32.08 39.26
CA ALA A 3 46.41 31.06 39.38
C ALA A 3 45.04 31.29 40.07
N ALA A 4 43.99 30.78 39.38
CA ALA A 4 43.08 29.70 39.77
C ALA A 4 41.57 30.01 39.62
N GLY A 5 40.80 29.05 39.07
CA GLY A 5 39.37 28.92 39.38
C GLY A 5 38.41 28.59 38.23
N SER A 6 38.29 27.30 37.88
CA SER A 6 37.14 26.73 37.17
C SER A 6 35.84 26.90 37.98
N LEU A 7 34.68 27.02 37.32
CA LEU A 7 33.47 26.26 37.67
C LEU A 7 32.37 26.39 36.59
N ARG A 8 31.99 25.26 35.99
CA ARG A 8 30.78 25.12 35.17
C ARG A 8 29.54 25.20 36.08
N LYS A 9 28.48 25.87 35.64
CA LYS A 9 27.14 25.59 36.18
C LYS A 9 26.10 25.61 35.07
N SER A 10 25.73 24.40 34.67
CA SER A 10 24.58 24.03 33.86
C SER A 10 23.28 24.56 34.48
N ARG A 11 22.46 25.21 33.67
CA ARG A 11 21.07 25.57 34.01
C ARG A 11 20.13 24.67 33.19
N PRO A 12 19.09 24.08 33.81
CA PRO A 12 18.26 23.03 33.20
C PRO A 12 17.35 23.55 32.08
N PRO A 13 16.90 22.67 31.16
CA PRO A 13 15.91 23.02 30.15
C PRO A 13 14.53 23.21 30.79
N ALA A 14 13.88 24.33 30.50
CA ALA A 14 12.49 24.54 30.82
C ALA A 14 11.63 23.69 29.86
N GLY A 15 11.07 22.60 30.37
CA GLY A 15 9.89 21.99 29.79
C GLY A 15 8.67 22.79 30.18
N SER A 16 7.83 23.14 29.21
CA SER A 16 6.39 23.32 29.40
C SER A 16 5.72 23.08 28.06
N SER A 17 4.84 22.08 28.05
CA SER A 17 3.96 21.69 26.97
C SER A 17 3.18 22.88 26.42
N GLU A 18 3.28 23.10 25.12
CA GLU A 18 2.21 23.73 24.33
C GLU A 18 1.78 22.74 23.25
N ASN A 19 0.74 22.01 23.63
CA ASN A 19 -0.30 21.49 22.76
C ASN A 19 -0.81 22.64 21.87
N ASN A 20 -0.76 22.51 20.54
CA ASN A 20 -1.94 22.70 19.70
C ASN A 20 -1.63 22.63 18.20
N ASN A 21 -2.54 21.91 17.53
CA ASN A 21 -2.93 22.03 16.14
C ASN A 21 -2.05 21.35 15.09
N ASN A 22 -2.18 20.02 15.06
CA ASN A 22 -2.25 19.27 13.81
C ASN A 22 -3.37 19.86 12.93
N HIS A 23 -3.06 20.92 12.19
CA HIS A 23 -3.88 21.34 11.08
C HIS A 23 -3.43 20.55 9.85
N HIS A 24 -4.28 19.58 9.51
CA HIS A 24 -4.40 19.00 8.18
C HIS A 24 -4.06 20.04 7.11
N ASN A 25 -2.90 19.91 6.49
CA ASN A 25 -2.71 20.42 5.14
C ASN A 25 -2.04 19.34 4.31
N ASN A 26 -2.75 18.23 4.17
CA ASN A 26 -2.45 17.25 3.14
C ASN A 26 -2.94 17.88 1.82
N ASN A 27 -2.07 18.71 1.25
CA ASN A 27 -2.30 19.46 0.02
C ASN A 27 -2.35 18.45 -1.14
N ASN A 28 -3.48 17.75 -1.22
CA ASN A 28 -3.97 17.05 -2.39
C ASN A 28 -4.00 18.07 -3.52
N ASN A 29 -3.17 17.87 -4.55
CA ASN A 29 -3.56 17.98 -5.95
C ASN A 29 -2.39 17.53 -6.86
N ASN A 30 -2.73 16.57 -7.74
CA ASN A 30 -2.08 16.28 -9.03
C ASN A 30 -1.03 15.16 -9.12
N ASN A 31 -1.30 14.01 -8.51
CA ASN A 31 -0.95 12.65 -8.99
C ASN A 31 -1.49 11.60 -8.00
N LYS A 32 -2.82 11.55 -7.83
CA LYS A 32 -3.43 10.61 -6.89
C LYS A 32 -3.36 9.21 -7.51
N LEU A 33 -2.53 8.34 -6.94
CA LEU A 33 -2.49 6.92 -7.30
C LEU A 33 -3.91 6.33 -7.20
N PRO A 34 -4.25 5.34 -8.04
CA PRO A 34 -5.52 4.63 -7.91
C PRO A 34 -5.67 4.02 -6.52
N SER A 35 -6.90 3.99 -6.02
CA SER A 35 -7.20 3.23 -4.79
C SER A 35 -7.47 1.78 -5.15
N PHE A 36 -6.77 0.84 -4.51
CA PHE A 36 -6.90 -0.58 -4.78
C PHE A 36 -7.78 -1.24 -3.72
N ARG A 37 -8.84 -1.94 -4.13
CA ARG A 37 -9.79 -2.56 -3.19
C ARG A 37 -10.04 -4.03 -3.47
N LEU A 38 -10.18 -4.82 -2.42
CA LEU A 38 -10.63 -6.22 -2.47
C LEU A 38 -12.14 -6.29 -2.72
N LEU A 39 -12.64 -7.47 -3.12
CA LEU A 39 -14.08 -7.70 -3.33
C LEU A 39 -14.88 -7.56 -2.03
N SER A 40 -14.22 -7.67 -0.88
CA SER A 40 -14.79 -7.36 0.43
C SER A 40 -15.04 -5.87 0.66
N GLY A 41 -14.53 -4.99 -0.22
CA GLY A 41 -14.56 -3.54 -0.07
C GLY A 41 -13.35 -2.96 0.70
N GLU A 42 -12.49 -3.82 1.25
CA GLU A 42 -11.27 -3.42 1.96
C GLU A 42 -10.24 -2.81 1.01
N GLU A 43 -9.61 -1.71 1.42
CA GLU A 43 -8.53 -1.07 0.67
C GLU A 43 -7.19 -1.75 0.95
N VAL A 44 -6.46 -2.10 -0.10
CA VAL A 44 -5.15 -2.74 -0.01
C VAL A 44 -4.08 -1.67 0.04
N LEU A 45 -3.43 -1.57 1.20
CA LEU A 45 -2.30 -0.66 1.39
C LEU A 45 -1.00 -1.36 0.97
N ALA A 46 -0.37 -0.85 -0.08
CA ALA A 46 0.93 -1.33 -0.56
C ALA A 46 1.86 -0.14 -0.85
N ASN A 47 3.16 -0.42 -0.91
CA ASN A 47 4.16 0.60 -1.24
C ASN A 47 4.34 0.71 -2.75
N PHE A 48 3.83 1.79 -3.35
CA PHE A 48 3.87 2.05 -4.79
C PHE A 48 4.97 3.03 -5.22
N GLY A 49 5.94 3.36 -4.36
CA GLY A 49 6.89 4.46 -4.59
C GLY A 49 7.68 4.39 -5.91
N SER A 50 7.80 3.21 -6.52
CA SER A 50 8.45 2.99 -7.82
C SER A 50 7.53 2.44 -8.90
N ALA A 51 6.24 2.23 -8.62
CA ALA A 51 5.32 1.60 -9.56
C ALA A 51 4.96 2.56 -10.70
N ARG A 52 5.27 2.16 -11.94
CA ARG A 52 4.97 2.95 -13.15
C ARG A 52 3.92 2.28 -14.02
N SER A 53 3.89 0.95 -13.99
CA SER A 53 2.93 0.13 -14.72
C SER A 53 1.94 -0.55 -13.79
N VAL A 54 0.84 -1.02 -14.37
CA VAL A 54 -0.12 -1.91 -13.71
C VAL A 54 0.58 -3.19 -13.21
N GLY A 55 1.54 -3.72 -13.97
CA GLY A 55 2.34 -4.88 -13.58
C GLY A 55 3.16 -4.63 -12.31
N ASP A 56 3.82 -3.47 -12.21
CA ASP A 56 4.57 -3.10 -10.99
C ASP A 56 3.64 -2.97 -9.78
N ALA A 57 2.51 -2.29 -9.96
CA ALA A 57 1.51 -2.14 -8.89
C ALA A 57 0.96 -3.51 -8.45
N LYS A 58 0.71 -4.40 -9.40
CA LYS A 58 0.27 -5.78 -9.15
C LYS A 58 1.31 -6.56 -8.34
N CYS A 59 2.62 -6.39 -8.59
CA CYS A 59 3.66 -6.98 -7.76
C CYS A 59 3.64 -6.46 -6.33
N CYS A 60 3.55 -5.13 -6.14
CA CYS A 60 3.46 -4.52 -4.81
C CYS A 60 2.22 -5.02 -4.03
N LEU A 61 1.07 -5.15 -4.70
CA LEU A 61 -0.15 -5.70 -4.12
C LEU A 61 0.01 -7.16 -3.74
N ALA A 62 0.68 -7.96 -4.58
CA ALA A 62 0.96 -9.37 -4.28
C ALA A 62 1.82 -9.53 -3.02
N GLU A 63 2.85 -8.70 -2.88
CA GLU A 63 3.70 -8.67 -1.68
C GLU A 63 2.95 -8.26 -0.42
N ALA A 64 2.03 -7.30 -0.52
CA ALA A 64 1.17 -6.86 0.57
C ALA A 64 0.18 -7.95 0.99
N LEU A 65 -0.47 -8.61 0.02
CA LEU A 65 -1.46 -9.65 0.24
C LEU A 65 -0.85 -11.05 0.49
N LYS A 66 0.48 -11.20 0.40
CA LYS A 66 1.21 -12.47 0.52
C LYS A 66 0.71 -13.54 -0.46
N VAL A 67 0.44 -13.13 -1.70
CA VAL A 67 0.05 -14.00 -2.80
C VAL A 67 0.97 -13.79 -4.00
N SER A 68 1.02 -14.76 -4.91
CA SER A 68 1.75 -14.60 -6.17
C SER A 68 1.06 -13.59 -7.09
N ALA A 69 1.83 -12.74 -7.76
CA ALA A 69 1.29 -11.74 -8.68
C ALA A 69 0.45 -12.35 -9.82
N ASP A 70 0.77 -13.57 -10.29
CA ASP A 70 -0.02 -14.30 -11.29
C ASP A 70 -1.48 -14.55 -10.86
N ARG A 71 -1.70 -14.68 -9.54
CA ARG A 71 -3.02 -14.86 -8.95
C ARG A 71 -3.80 -13.56 -8.84
N LEU A 72 -3.22 -12.42 -9.18
CA LEU A 72 -3.91 -11.14 -9.11
C LEU A 72 -4.44 -10.71 -10.48
N ARG A 73 -5.69 -10.27 -10.48
CA ARG A 73 -6.31 -9.54 -11.60
C ARG A 73 -6.76 -8.19 -11.10
N LEU A 74 -6.39 -7.15 -11.85
CA LEU A 74 -6.78 -5.77 -11.56
C LEU A 74 -7.85 -5.36 -12.56
N VAL A 75 -8.96 -4.85 -12.06
CA VAL A 75 -10.12 -4.44 -12.87
C VAL A 75 -10.47 -3.00 -12.54
N ALA A 76 -10.48 -2.13 -13.53
CA ALA A 76 -10.97 -0.75 -13.41
C ALA A 76 -12.05 -0.51 -14.44
N VAL A 77 -13.13 0.19 -14.08
CA VAL A 77 -14.25 0.51 -14.98
C VAL A 77 -14.73 -0.73 -15.76
N SER A 78 -14.93 -1.83 -15.04
CA SER A 78 -15.35 -3.14 -15.58
C SER A 78 -14.41 -3.78 -16.61
N THR A 79 -13.18 -3.29 -16.74
CA THR A 79 -12.18 -3.78 -17.70
C THR A 79 -10.95 -4.32 -16.97
N CYS A 80 -10.49 -5.50 -17.39
CA CYS A 80 -9.23 -6.06 -16.90
C CYS A 80 -8.05 -5.22 -17.39
N LEU A 81 -7.23 -4.75 -16.46
CA LEU A 81 -6.05 -3.96 -16.75
C LEU A 81 -4.92 -4.88 -17.25
N ALA A 82 -4.27 -4.46 -18.33
CA ALA A 82 -3.09 -5.15 -18.85
C ALA A 82 -1.86 -4.74 -18.05
N ASP A 83 -0.96 -5.68 -17.76
CA ASP A 83 0.26 -5.43 -16.97
C ASP A 83 1.16 -4.33 -17.59
N ARG A 84 1.10 -4.15 -18.92
CA ARG A 84 1.83 -3.10 -19.65
C ARG A 84 1.17 -1.71 -19.59
N GLY A 85 -0.06 -1.62 -19.08
CA GLY A 85 -0.76 -0.35 -18.93
C GLY A 85 -0.02 0.57 -17.96
N LEU A 86 -0.07 1.87 -18.21
CA LEU A 86 0.53 2.84 -17.31
C LEU A 86 -0.39 3.06 -16.12
N LEU A 87 0.21 3.13 -14.92
CA LEU A 87 -0.55 3.42 -13.72
C LEU A 87 -1.14 4.84 -13.74
N ALA A 88 -0.48 5.74 -14.47
CA ALA A 88 -0.92 7.11 -14.68
C ALA A 88 -2.29 7.19 -15.40
N ASP A 89 -2.57 6.26 -16.32
CA ASP A 89 -3.79 6.27 -17.14
C ASP A 89 -5.06 5.95 -16.33
N ILE A 90 -4.89 5.35 -15.14
CA ILE A 90 -5.97 4.98 -14.22
C ILE A 90 -5.89 5.76 -12.90
N SER A 91 -5.17 6.89 -12.90
CA SER A 91 -5.02 7.73 -11.71
C SER A 91 -6.36 8.30 -11.28
N GLY A 92 -6.69 8.17 -9.99
CA GLY A 92 -7.97 8.63 -9.44
C GLY A 92 -9.13 7.63 -9.53
N ASP A 93 -8.96 6.51 -10.22
CA ASP A 93 -9.95 5.44 -10.27
C ASP A 93 -9.89 4.51 -9.06
N VAL A 94 -11.01 3.80 -8.84
CA VAL A 94 -11.05 2.64 -7.94
C VAL A 94 -10.72 1.40 -8.75
N VAL A 95 -9.63 0.73 -8.39
CA VAL A 95 -9.18 -0.52 -9.01
C VAL A 95 -9.56 -1.68 -8.11
N GLN A 96 -10.37 -2.58 -8.65
CA GLN A 96 -10.75 -3.81 -7.99
C GLN A 96 -9.61 -4.84 -8.11
N VAL A 97 -9.17 -5.35 -6.97
CA VAL A 97 -8.15 -6.39 -6.83
C VAL A 97 -8.86 -7.73 -6.62
N CYS A 98 -8.73 -8.61 -7.60
CA CYS A 98 -9.29 -9.96 -7.56
C CYS A 98 -8.16 -10.97 -7.33
N VAL A 99 -8.28 -11.76 -6.27
CA VAL A 99 -7.36 -12.87 -5.96
C VAL A 99 -7.95 -14.16 -6.52
N LEU A 100 -7.28 -14.74 -7.51
CA LEU A 100 -7.65 -16.00 -8.11
C LEU A 100 -7.29 -17.16 -7.16
N PRO A 101 -8.10 -18.23 -7.12
CA PRO A 101 -7.78 -19.43 -6.35
C PRO A 101 -6.46 -20.03 -6.84
N ASP A 102 -5.72 -20.66 -5.92
CA ASP A 102 -4.50 -21.37 -6.30
C ASP A 102 -4.88 -22.53 -7.24
N PRO A 103 -4.19 -22.74 -8.37
CA PRO A 103 -4.55 -23.81 -9.29
C PRO A 103 -4.45 -25.20 -8.66
N THR A 104 -3.56 -25.41 -7.69
CA THR A 104 -3.45 -26.66 -6.93
C THR A 104 -4.64 -26.81 -5.99
N GLU A 105 -5.01 -25.74 -5.28
CA GLU A 105 -6.19 -25.71 -4.40
C GLU A 105 -7.48 -25.93 -5.19
N ALA A 106 -7.64 -25.28 -6.34
CA ALA A 106 -8.78 -25.47 -7.23
C ALA A 106 -8.87 -26.90 -7.76
N ARG A 107 -7.72 -27.52 -8.10
CA ARG A 107 -7.66 -28.93 -8.50
C ARG A 107 -8.00 -29.87 -7.35
N LEU A 108 -7.52 -29.59 -6.14
CA LEU A 108 -7.81 -30.39 -4.95
C LEU A 108 -9.29 -30.30 -4.59
N ALA A 109 -9.85 -29.09 -4.54
CA ALA A 109 -11.27 -28.85 -4.29
C ALA A 109 -12.15 -29.59 -5.32
N LYS A 110 -11.77 -29.53 -6.60
CA LYS A 110 -12.46 -30.28 -7.67
C LYS A 110 -12.34 -31.80 -7.50
N ALA A 111 -11.17 -32.30 -7.12
CA ALA A 111 -10.97 -33.73 -6.88
C ALA A 111 -11.78 -34.23 -5.68
N LEU A 112 -11.95 -33.40 -4.64
CA LEU A 112 -12.75 -33.71 -3.46
C LEU A 112 -14.25 -33.63 -3.75
N SER A 113 -14.71 -32.70 -4.58
CA SER A 113 -16.12 -32.61 -4.99
C SER A 113 -16.56 -33.77 -5.89
N CYS A 114 -15.68 -34.27 -6.76
CA CYS A 114 -15.99 -35.42 -7.65
C CYS A 114 -16.05 -36.78 -6.94
N ARG A 115 -15.77 -36.86 -5.63
CA ARG A 115 -15.73 -38.14 -4.87
C ARG A 115 -17.06 -38.47 -4.16
N PHE A 116 -18.05 -37.59 -4.27
CA PHE A 116 -19.36 -37.71 -3.62
C PHE A 116 -20.55 -37.65 -4.61
N GLU A 117 -20.27 -37.68 -5.92
CA GLU A 117 -21.30 -37.87 -6.96
C GLU A 117 -21.33 -39.32 -7.45
#